data_AF-A0A6S6U8V7-F1
#
_entry.id   AF-A0A6S6U8V7-F1
#
_cell.length_a   1.000
_cell.length_b   1.000
_cell.length_c   1.000
_cell.angle_alpha   90.00
_cell.angle_beta   90.00
_cell.angle_gamma   90.00
#
_symmetry.space_group_name_H-M   'P 1'
#
loop_
_entity.id
_entity.type
_entity.pdbx_description
1 polymer ?
#
loop_
_entity_poly.entity_id
_entity_poly.type
_entity_poly.pdbx_seq_one_letter_code
_entity_poly.pdbx_strand_id
1 'polypeptide(L)'
;WDAETTSQAKVGELVGLRDMREDDNPWMTGVIKWMECRPKEGLFCGVELLSMETLTCEIDAVVSRELNHTLPIKGLMLPDVEGLREDPVLILPLYIFIPGDDINVKHGDTNENVTLSTLDECLGSFAHFNFKTAKEAEGVAVKDEFADLWGTL
;
A
#
# COMPACT_ATOMS: atom_id res chain seq x y z
N TRP A 1 25.81 7.00 3.95
CA TRP A 1 25.90 5.83 3.05
C TRP A 1 27.37 5.55 2.94
N ASP A 2 27.78 4.48 3.58
CA ASP A 2 29.18 4.30 3.95
C ASP A 2 29.84 3.19 3.12
N ALA A 3 29.12 2.69 2.11
CA ALA A 3 29.64 1.72 1.17
C ALA A 3 30.36 2.42 0.00
N GLU A 4 31.40 1.78 -0.51
CA GLU A 4 32.21 2.27 -1.65
C GLU A 4 31.43 2.29 -2.98
N THR A 5 30.25 1.68 -3.04
CA THR A 5 29.42 1.59 -4.24
C THR A 5 28.40 2.73 -4.31
N THR A 6 28.01 3.12 -5.52
CA THR A 6 26.87 4.03 -5.75
C THR A 6 25.58 3.46 -5.15
N SER A 7 24.83 4.29 -4.43
CA SER A 7 23.48 3.94 -3.96
C SER A 7 22.59 3.57 -5.14
N GLN A 8 21.81 2.49 -5.01
CA GLN A 8 20.83 2.08 -6.02
C GLN A 8 19.50 2.81 -5.89
N ALA A 9 19.32 3.63 -4.86
CA ALA A 9 18.08 4.35 -4.59
C ALA A 9 17.71 5.30 -5.74
N LYS A 10 16.41 5.37 -6.06
CA LYS A 10 15.88 6.29 -7.06
C LYS A 10 14.69 7.09 -6.54
N VAL A 11 14.50 8.26 -7.15
CA VAL A 11 13.27 9.04 -6.97
C VAL A 11 12.06 8.21 -7.42
N GLY A 12 11.02 8.18 -6.59
CA GLY A 12 9.80 7.41 -6.80
C GLY A 12 9.84 5.97 -6.26
N GLU A 13 10.95 5.52 -5.66
CA GLU A 13 11.02 4.21 -5.02
C GLU A 13 10.61 4.26 -3.54
N LEU A 14 10.03 3.15 -3.06
CA LEU A 14 9.79 2.92 -1.63
C LEU A 14 11.12 2.79 -0.89
N VAL A 15 11.16 3.36 0.31
CA VAL A 15 12.31 3.28 1.21
C VAL A 15 11.85 3.01 2.64
N GLY A 16 12.57 2.12 3.32
CA GLY A 16 12.47 1.95 4.77
C GLY A 16 13.40 2.93 5.48
N LEU A 17 12.87 3.64 6.48
CA LEU A 17 13.60 4.60 7.30
C LEU A 17 13.60 4.14 8.75
N ARG A 18 14.73 4.30 9.44
CA ARG A 18 14.82 4.08 10.89
C ARG A 18 15.89 5.01 11.46
N ASP A 19 15.58 5.68 12.57
CA ASP A 19 16.60 6.42 13.32
C ASP A 19 17.45 5.43 14.11
N MET A 20 18.75 5.39 13.82
CA MET A 20 19.70 4.44 14.40
C MET A 20 20.29 4.92 15.74
N ARG A 21 19.82 6.05 16.30
CA ARG A 21 20.28 6.55 17.61
C ARG A 21 19.80 5.69 18.78
N GLU A 22 18.66 5.02 18.60
CA GLU A 22 18.08 4.08 19.57
C GLU A 22 17.86 2.74 18.86
N ASP A 23 18.15 1.63 19.54
CA ASP A 23 18.17 0.29 18.94
C ASP A 23 16.76 -0.24 18.60
N ASP A 24 15.73 0.32 19.22
CA ASP A 24 14.32 -0.12 19.19
C ASP A 24 13.40 0.80 18.39
N ASN A 25 13.93 1.82 17.70
CA ASN A 25 13.12 2.68 16.84
C ASN A 25 12.40 1.87 15.74
N PRO A 26 11.11 2.13 15.49
CA PRO A 26 10.35 1.42 14.47
C PRO A 26 10.85 1.77 13.06
N TRP A 27 10.69 0.82 12.15
CA TRP A 27 10.85 1.09 10.73
C TRP A 27 9.64 1.85 10.22
N MET A 28 9.90 2.95 9.55
CA MET A 28 8.89 3.73 8.84
C MET A 28 9.03 3.51 7.34
N THR A 29 7.92 3.65 6.62
CA THR A 29 7.89 3.50 5.16
C THR A 29 7.68 4.87 4.52
N GLY A 30 8.45 5.17 3.49
CA GLY A 30 8.34 6.41 2.73
C GLY A 30 8.69 6.27 1.27
N VAL A 31 8.58 7.37 0.54
CA VAL A 31 8.90 7.46 -0.90
C VAL A 31 9.89 8.57 -1.13
N ILE A 32 10.95 8.27 -1.87
CA ILE A 32 11.96 9.25 -2.23
C ILE A 32 11.36 10.25 -3.22
N LYS A 33 11.24 11.52 -2.83
CA LYS A 33 10.70 12.59 -3.69
C LYS A 33 11.76 13.35 -4.46
N TRP A 34 12.96 13.44 -3.90
CA TRP A 34 14.12 14.03 -4.58
C TRP A 34 15.41 13.46 -4.01
N MET A 35 16.48 13.53 -4.81
CA MET A 35 17.82 13.12 -4.44
C MET A 35 18.82 14.15 -4.95
N GLU A 36 19.82 14.46 -4.12
CA GLU A 36 20.89 15.39 -4.45
C GLU A 36 22.22 14.80 -3.96
N CYS A 37 23.19 14.62 -4.86
CA CYS A 37 24.54 14.24 -4.48
C CYS A 37 25.41 15.49 -4.38
N ARG A 38 25.84 15.82 -3.16
CA ARG A 38 26.69 16.99 -2.89
C ARG A 38 28.15 16.56 -2.77
N PRO A 39 29.08 17.23 -3.49
CA PRO A 39 30.50 16.94 -3.35
C PRO A 39 30.95 17.03 -1.89
N LYS A 40 31.67 16.02 -1.39
CA LYS A 40 32.19 15.91 0.00
C LYS A 40 31.15 15.73 1.11
N GLU A 41 29.86 15.97 0.85
CA GLU A 41 28.79 15.78 1.85
C GLU A 41 27.99 14.50 1.62
N GLY A 42 28.01 13.95 0.40
CA GLY A 42 27.38 12.67 0.06
C GLY A 42 25.97 12.83 -0.52
N LEU A 43 25.16 11.77 -0.37
CA LEU A 43 23.81 11.69 -0.92
C LEU A 43 22.78 12.21 0.09
N PHE A 44 22.02 13.22 -0.33
CA PHE A 44 20.85 13.73 0.36
C PHE A 44 19.59 13.28 -0.37
N CYS A 45 18.53 13.02 0.38
CA CYS A 45 17.23 12.74 -0.18
C CYS A 45 16.13 13.35 0.67
N GLY A 46 15.07 13.81 0.02
CA GLY A 46 13.81 14.14 0.67
C GLY A 46 12.87 12.96 0.53
N VAL A 47 12.33 12.51 1.66
CA VAL A 47 11.40 11.38 1.72
C VAL A 47 10.05 11.87 2.21
N GLU A 48 9.00 11.55 1.46
CA GLU A 48 7.63 11.66 1.97
C GLU A 48 7.34 10.42 2.82
N LEU A 49 6.91 10.64 4.06
CA LEU A 49 6.56 9.57 4.97
C LEU A 49 5.16 9.04 4.61
N LEU A 50 5.05 7.76 4.27
CA LEU A 50 3.77 7.11 4.01
C LEU A 50 3.15 6.56 5.29
N SER A 51 3.96 5.94 6.15
CA SER A 51 3.47 5.38 7.42
C SER A 51 4.59 5.20 8.43
N MET A 52 4.26 5.37 9.70
CA MET A 52 5.16 5.07 10.82
C MET A 52 5.20 3.59 11.16
N GLU A 53 4.13 2.86 10.84
CA GLU A 53 4.00 1.43 11.02
C GLU A 53 3.63 0.77 9.69
N THR A 54 4.14 -0.42 9.45
CA THR A 54 3.90 -1.14 8.19
C THR A 54 3.96 -2.63 8.43
N LEU A 55 3.00 -3.35 7.86
CA LEU A 55 2.95 -4.80 7.87
C LEU A 55 3.35 -5.33 6.50
N THR A 56 4.02 -6.47 6.45
CA THR A 56 4.26 -7.18 5.18
C THR A 56 3.04 -8.04 4.86
N CYS A 57 2.64 -8.07 3.60
CA CYS A 57 1.61 -8.99 3.11
C CYS A 57 2.08 -9.79 1.89
N GLU A 58 1.44 -10.92 1.66
CA GLU A 58 1.66 -11.81 0.53
C GLU A 58 0.33 -12.04 -0.19
N ILE A 59 0.35 -11.88 -1.52
CA ILE A 59 -0.82 -12.10 -2.36
C ILE A 59 -0.63 -13.47 -2.98
N ASP A 60 -1.44 -14.42 -2.52
CA ASP A 60 -1.32 -15.84 -2.88
C ASP A 60 -2.11 -16.19 -4.15
N ALA A 61 -3.14 -15.39 -4.48
CA ALA A 61 -4.01 -15.59 -5.64
C ALA A 61 -4.66 -14.29 -6.11
N VAL A 62 -4.91 -14.20 -7.41
CA VAL A 62 -5.92 -13.30 -8.00
C VAL A 62 -7.04 -14.20 -8.53
N VAL A 63 -8.23 -14.05 -7.97
CA VAL A 63 -9.40 -14.91 -8.22
C VAL A 63 -10.21 -14.40 -9.41
N SER A 64 -10.23 -13.09 -9.63
CA SER A 64 -11.01 -12.45 -10.69
C SER A 64 -10.50 -12.72 -12.10
N ARG A 65 -9.22 -13.11 -12.25
CA ARG A 65 -8.57 -13.37 -13.56
C ARG A 65 -7.28 -14.19 -13.44
N GLU A 66 -6.84 -14.74 -14.57
CA GLU A 66 -5.53 -15.40 -14.65
C GLU A 66 -4.37 -14.39 -14.60
N LEU A 67 -3.29 -14.77 -13.91
CA LEU A 67 -2.06 -14.01 -13.79
C LEU A 67 -0.91 -14.73 -14.52
N ASN A 68 -0.14 -13.96 -15.30
CA ASN A 68 1.10 -14.44 -15.93
C ASN A 68 2.32 -14.34 -15.00
N HIS A 69 2.12 -14.00 -13.73
CA HIS A 69 3.17 -13.81 -12.74
C HIS A 69 3.18 -14.98 -11.73
N THR A 70 4.36 -15.37 -11.29
CA THR A 70 4.52 -16.38 -10.23
C THR A 70 4.13 -15.78 -8.88
N LEU A 71 3.25 -16.49 -8.17
CA LEU A 71 2.77 -16.16 -6.83
C LEU A 71 3.60 -16.92 -5.77
N PRO A 72 3.71 -16.43 -4.53
CA PRO A 72 3.07 -15.21 -4.02
C PRO A 72 3.80 -13.92 -4.44
N ILE A 73 3.05 -12.83 -4.59
CA ILE A 73 3.62 -11.48 -4.74
C ILE A 73 3.63 -10.80 -3.39
N LYS A 74 4.79 -10.25 -2.99
CA LYS A 74 4.93 -9.51 -1.74
C LYS A 74 4.45 -8.07 -1.90
N GLY A 75 3.79 -7.57 -0.87
CA GLY A 75 3.35 -6.20 -0.73
C GLY A 75 3.54 -5.67 0.68
N LEU A 76 3.10 -4.44 0.90
CA LEU A 76 3.02 -3.84 2.23
C LEU A 76 1.57 -3.48 2.54
N MET A 77 1.21 -3.52 3.81
CA MET A 77 -0.07 -3.04 4.30
C MET A 77 0.21 -1.92 5.29
N LEU A 78 -0.31 -0.74 4.98
CA LEU A 78 -0.29 0.39 5.89
C LEU A 78 -1.54 0.31 6.77
N PRO A 79 -1.40 0.30 8.10
CA PRO A 79 -2.53 0.24 9.00
C PRO A 79 -3.34 1.54 8.93
N ASP A 80 -4.56 1.47 9.44
CA ASP A 80 -5.37 2.62 9.79
C ASP A 80 -4.67 3.47 10.88
N VAL A 81 -4.91 4.76 10.81
CA VAL A 81 -4.40 5.78 11.72
C VAL A 81 -5.54 6.73 12.00
N GLU A 82 -6.06 6.70 13.23
CA GLU A 82 -7.20 7.51 13.65
C GLU A 82 -6.99 9.00 13.30
N GLY A 83 -7.95 9.57 12.57
CA GLY A 83 -7.92 10.98 12.14
C GLY A 83 -6.98 11.30 10.97
N LEU A 84 -6.24 10.33 10.42
CA LEU A 84 -5.38 10.52 9.24
C LEU A 84 -5.70 9.55 8.10
N ARG A 85 -5.90 8.27 8.41
CA ARG A 85 -6.20 7.20 7.47
C ARG A 85 -7.19 6.25 8.15
N GLU A 86 -8.48 6.42 7.90
CA GLU A 86 -9.51 5.63 8.61
C GLU A 86 -9.52 4.15 8.18
N ASP A 87 -9.08 3.86 6.95
CA ASP A 87 -9.06 2.49 6.40
C ASP A 87 -7.62 2.02 6.07
N PRO A 88 -7.28 0.75 6.32
CA PRO A 88 -5.99 0.20 5.92
C PRO A 88 -5.83 0.20 4.40
N VAL A 89 -4.58 0.33 3.94
CA VAL A 89 -4.23 0.44 2.51
C VAL A 89 -3.14 -0.56 2.15
N LEU A 90 -3.28 -1.21 1.00
CA LEU A 90 -2.25 -2.07 0.44
C LEU A 90 -1.34 -1.30 -0.52
N ILE A 91 -0.04 -1.50 -0.41
CA ILE A 91 0.95 -1.06 -1.40
C ILE A 91 1.33 -2.26 -2.25
N LEU A 92 0.94 -2.24 -3.52
CA LEU A 92 1.16 -3.34 -4.46
C LEU A 92 1.76 -2.87 -5.80
N PRO A 93 2.49 -3.73 -6.52
CA PRO A 93 3.03 -3.40 -7.84
C PRO A 93 1.92 -3.12 -8.87
N LEU A 94 1.91 -1.90 -9.41
CA LEU A 94 0.86 -1.43 -10.34
C LEU A 94 0.85 -2.21 -11.66
N TYR A 95 1.99 -2.76 -12.07
CA TYR A 95 2.09 -3.56 -13.31
C TYR A 95 1.49 -4.97 -13.18
N ILE A 96 1.13 -5.40 -11.96
CA ILE A 96 0.54 -6.71 -11.70
C ILE A 96 -0.94 -6.58 -11.33
N PHE A 97 -1.29 -5.62 -10.47
CA PHE A 97 -2.62 -5.50 -9.86
C PHE A 97 -3.38 -4.29 -10.37
N ILE A 98 -4.68 -4.44 -10.52
CA ILE A 98 -5.58 -3.38 -10.95
C ILE A 98 -6.81 -3.28 -10.03
N PRO A 99 -7.48 -2.12 -9.99
CA PRO A 99 -8.74 -1.97 -9.28
C PRO A 99 -9.79 -2.96 -9.79
N GLY A 100 -10.56 -3.55 -8.88
CA GLY A 100 -11.50 -4.63 -9.17
C GLY A 100 -10.90 -6.03 -9.15
N ASP A 101 -9.59 -6.19 -8.93
CA ASP A 101 -9.02 -7.52 -8.69
C ASP A 101 -9.52 -8.07 -7.35
N ASP A 102 -10.09 -9.29 -7.39
CA ASP A 102 -10.38 -10.07 -6.19
C ASP A 102 -9.14 -10.88 -5.85
N ILE A 103 -8.55 -10.64 -4.69
CA ILE A 103 -7.25 -11.20 -4.30
C ILE A 103 -7.34 -11.89 -2.94
N ASN A 104 -6.49 -12.91 -2.75
CA ASN A 104 -6.27 -13.51 -1.45
C ASN A 104 -5.02 -12.91 -0.81
N VAL A 105 -5.19 -12.16 0.27
CA VAL A 105 -4.11 -11.46 0.98
C VAL A 105 -3.85 -12.15 2.30
N LYS A 106 -2.59 -12.56 2.47
CA LYS A 106 -2.07 -13.10 3.71
C LYS A 106 -1.20 -12.06 4.41
N HIS A 107 -1.49 -11.78 5.69
CA HIS A 107 -0.66 -10.92 6.52
C HIS A 107 -0.71 -11.42 7.98
N GLY A 108 0.46 -11.53 8.63
CA GLY A 108 0.55 -12.18 9.94
C GLY A 108 -0.03 -13.61 9.90
N ASP A 109 -0.98 -13.88 10.80
CA ASP A 109 -1.72 -15.16 10.86
C ASP A 109 -3.08 -15.12 10.14
N THR A 110 -3.39 -13.99 9.48
CA THR A 110 -4.67 -13.75 8.80
C THR A 110 -4.55 -14.03 7.31
N ASN A 111 -5.62 -14.58 6.73
CA ASN A 111 -5.76 -14.77 5.28
C ASN A 111 -7.18 -14.38 4.85
N GLU A 112 -7.30 -13.38 3.97
CA GLU A 112 -8.57 -12.76 3.62
C GLU A 112 -8.72 -12.58 2.11
N ASN A 113 -9.94 -12.84 1.62
CA ASN A 113 -10.34 -12.47 0.27
C ASN A 113 -10.86 -11.04 0.27
N VAL A 114 -10.22 -10.19 -0.52
CA VAL A 114 -10.53 -8.77 -0.62
C VAL A 114 -10.63 -8.33 -2.08
N THR A 115 -11.49 -7.36 -2.34
CA THR A 115 -11.60 -6.71 -3.65
C THR A 115 -10.83 -5.40 -3.61
N LEU A 116 -9.88 -5.23 -4.54
CA LEU A 116 -9.11 -4.00 -4.65
C LEU A 116 -9.96 -2.86 -5.20
N SER A 117 -9.75 -1.67 -4.69
CA SER A 117 -10.35 -0.42 -5.17
C SER A 117 -9.27 0.67 -5.29
N THR A 118 -9.53 1.65 -6.15
CA THR A 118 -8.58 2.74 -6.41
C THR A 118 -8.39 3.65 -5.20
N LEU A 119 -7.14 3.96 -4.89
CA LEU A 119 -6.76 5.21 -4.21
C LEU A 119 -6.01 6.11 -5.21
N ASP A 120 -6.20 7.41 -5.08
CA ASP A 120 -5.85 8.49 -6.03
C ASP A 120 -4.34 8.83 -6.14
N GLU A 121 -3.45 7.89 -5.85
CA GLU A 121 -1.99 8.14 -5.85
C GLU A 121 -1.21 7.02 -6.57
N CYS A 122 -0.85 7.27 -7.83
CA CYS A 122 0.11 6.47 -8.57
C CYS A 122 1.51 7.05 -8.40
N LEU A 123 2.32 6.46 -7.52
CA LEU A 123 3.75 6.78 -7.38
C LEU A 123 4.56 5.79 -8.23
N GLY A 124 4.54 5.97 -9.55
CA GLY A 124 5.40 5.20 -10.46
C GLY A 124 5.11 3.70 -10.52
N SER A 125 5.89 2.88 -9.80
CA SER A 125 5.96 1.41 -9.94
C SER A 125 5.02 0.63 -9.03
N PHE A 126 4.42 1.28 -8.04
CA PHE A 126 3.45 0.72 -7.10
C PHE A 126 2.27 1.68 -6.95
N ALA A 127 1.19 1.17 -6.37
CA ALA A 127 0.02 1.96 -6.04
C ALA A 127 -0.52 1.62 -4.66
N HIS A 128 -1.22 2.60 -4.10
CA HIS A 128 -2.06 2.44 -2.93
C HIS A 128 -3.42 1.89 -3.36
N PHE A 129 -3.82 0.76 -2.78
CA PHE A 129 -5.12 0.16 -2.99
C PHE A 129 -5.90 0.17 -1.68
N ASN A 130 -7.04 0.86 -1.69
CA ASN A 130 -8.08 0.59 -0.73
C ASN A 130 -8.66 -0.79 -1.04
N PHE A 131 -9.18 -1.49 -0.04
CA PHE A 131 -9.79 -2.79 -0.27
C PHE A 131 -11.01 -2.98 0.62
N LYS A 132 -11.89 -3.89 0.21
CA LYS A 132 -13.03 -4.31 1.01
C LYS A 132 -12.98 -5.81 1.17
N THR A 133 -13.17 -6.28 2.40
CA THR A 133 -13.27 -7.72 2.66
C THR A 133 -14.63 -8.22 2.18
N ALA A 134 -14.71 -9.45 1.68
CA ALA A 134 -15.95 -10.03 1.15
C ALA A 134 -17.17 -9.94 2.11
N LYS A 135 -16.93 -9.85 3.42
CA LYS A 135 -17.99 -9.65 4.44
C LYS A 135 -18.63 -8.25 4.42
N GLU A 136 -17.89 -7.22 4.01
CA GLU A 136 -18.39 -5.84 3.95
C GLU A 136 -19.11 -5.54 2.63
N ALA A 137 -18.76 -6.24 1.55
CA ALA A 137 -19.43 -6.12 0.25
C ALA A 137 -20.92 -6.52 0.32
N GLU A 138 -21.28 -7.44 1.23
CA GLU A 138 -22.68 -7.83 1.46
C GLU A 138 -23.47 -6.82 2.32
N GLY A 139 -22.78 -5.90 3.02
CA GLY A 139 -23.38 -4.93 3.94
C GLY A 139 -23.81 -3.61 3.30
N VAL A 140 -23.35 -3.31 2.08
CA VAL A 140 -23.70 -2.09 1.32
C VAL A 140 -24.52 -2.46 0.08
N ALA A 141 -25.48 -3.37 0.21
CA ALA A 141 -26.66 -3.29 -0.62
C ALA A 141 -27.39 -2.01 -0.18
N VAL A 142 -27.13 -0.91 -0.90
CA VAL A 142 -27.84 0.35 -0.77
C VAL A 142 -29.33 0.02 -0.78
N LYS A 143 -29.95 0.01 0.40
CA LYS A 143 -31.39 0.20 0.46
C LYS A 143 -31.60 1.57 -0.15
N ASP A 144 -32.23 1.56 -1.31
CA ASP A 144 -32.57 2.73 -2.08
C ASP A 144 -33.56 3.57 -1.24
N GLU A 145 -33.06 4.31 -0.24
CA GLU A 145 -33.84 5.21 0.61
C GLU A 145 -34.60 6.26 -0.23
N PHE A 146 -34.13 6.49 -1.46
CA PHE A 146 -34.80 7.31 -2.45
C PHE A 146 -36.07 6.67 -3.02
N ALA A 147 -36.16 5.34 -3.11
CA ALA A 147 -37.34 4.64 -3.62
C ALA A 147 -38.50 4.67 -2.61
N ASP A 148 -38.19 4.63 -1.31
CA ASP A 148 -39.19 4.71 -0.23
C ASP A 148 -39.90 6.08 -0.17
N LEU A 149 -39.26 7.15 -0.67
CA LEU A 149 -39.85 8.49 -0.72
C LEU A 149 -40.94 8.65 -1.80
N TRP A 150 -40.89 7.87 -2.89
CA TRP A 150 -41.91 7.93 -3.96
C TRP A 150 -43.12 7.03 -3.70
N GLY A 151 -43.02 6.09 -2.76
CA GLY A 151 -44.12 5.18 -2.41
C GLY A 151 -45.25 5.80 -1.58
N THR A 152 -45.08 7.04 -1.13
CA THR A 152 -46.03 7.70 -0.20
C THR A 152 -46.87 8.81 -0.82
N LEU A 153 -46.90 8.93 -2.16
CA LEU A 153 -47.66 9.95 -2.89
C LEU A 153 -48.91 9.39 -3.57
#